data_AF-A0A2E8N851-F1
#
_entry.id   AF-A0A2E8N851-F1
#
_cell.length_a   1.000
_cell.length_b   1.000
_cell.length_c   1.000
_cell.angle_alpha   90.00
_cell.angle_beta   90.00
_cell.angle_gamma   90.00
#
_symmetry.space_group_name_H-M   'P 1'
#
loop_
_entity.id
_entity.type
_entity.pdbx_description
1 polymer ?
#
loop_
_entity_poly.entity_id
_entity_poly.type
_entity_poly.pdbx_seq_one_letter_code
_entity_poly.pdbx_strand_id
1 'polypeptide(L)'
;MSRRTLDTEQVVDAAATLADAEGLDAVTLTRVAERLGVRQPALYRHVDSYDALIRALGLRGREILAIRLGEAAVGLAGDDAVRAMGRAWRSMVRDHPGLYAATD
;
A
#
# COMPACT_ATOMS: atom_id res chain seq x y z
N MET A 1 -21.32 16.58 -10.06
CA MET A 1 -20.19 15.77 -9.57
C MET A 1 -20.76 14.72 -8.64
N SER A 2 -20.71 13.44 -9.03
CA SER A 2 -21.30 12.35 -8.23
C SER A 2 -20.48 12.19 -6.95
N ARG A 3 -21.15 12.26 -5.80
CA ARG A 3 -20.55 12.10 -4.48
C ARG A 3 -20.12 10.63 -4.36
N ARG A 4 -18.89 10.31 -4.79
CA ARG A 4 -18.35 8.94 -4.73
C ARG A 4 -18.42 8.49 -3.27
N THR A 5 -19.25 7.48 -3.02
CA THR A 5 -19.37 6.87 -1.70
C THR A 5 -17.99 6.37 -1.32
N LEU A 6 -17.48 6.80 -0.18
CA LEU A 6 -16.21 6.32 0.38
C LEU A 6 -16.26 4.78 0.46
N ASP A 7 -15.18 4.13 0.03
CA ASP A 7 -14.96 2.69 0.20
C ASP A 7 -13.59 2.41 0.86
N THR A 8 -13.35 1.15 1.23
CA THR A 8 -12.12 0.73 1.91
C THR A 8 -10.87 0.90 1.05
N GLU A 9 -10.97 0.62 -0.26
CA GLU A 9 -9.86 0.77 -1.20
C GLU A 9 -9.39 2.23 -1.26
N GLN A 10 -10.31 3.19 -1.32
CA GLN A 10 -9.96 4.61 -1.30
C GLN A 10 -9.22 5.03 -0.02
N VAL A 11 -9.59 4.45 1.12
CA VAL A 11 -8.91 4.72 2.39
C VAL A 11 -7.49 4.17 2.38
N VAL A 12 -7.31 2.93 1.92
CA VAL A 12 -6.00 2.28 1.81
C VAL A 12 -5.12 2.99 0.79
N ASP A 13 -5.64 3.37 -0.37
CA ASP A 13 -4.90 4.10 -1.42
C ASP A 13 -4.43 5.47 -0.94
N ALA A 14 -5.28 6.21 -0.23
CA ALA A 14 -4.92 7.51 0.33
C ALA A 14 -3.82 7.38 1.40
N ALA A 15 -3.91 6.35 2.24
CA ALA A 15 -2.90 6.04 3.24
C ALA A 15 -1.59 5.55 2.61
N ALA A 16 -1.64 4.74 1.56
CA ALA A 16 -0.49 4.25 0.82
C ALA A 16 0.26 5.41 0.16
N THR A 17 -0.47 6.32 -0.49
CA THR A 17 0.13 7.51 -1.10
C THR A 17 0.81 8.40 -0.07
N LEU A 18 0.23 8.50 1.13
CA LEU A 18 0.83 9.24 2.24
C LEU A 18 2.10 8.54 2.76
N ALA A 19 2.04 7.23 2.94
CA ALA A 19 3.16 6.42 3.38
C ALA A 19 4.35 6.50 2.40
N ASP A 20 4.10 6.38 1.10
CA ASP A 20 5.14 6.40 0.08
C ASP A 20 5.77 7.80 -0.07
N ALA A 21 4.99 8.87 0.14
CA ALA A 21 5.47 10.23 0.00
C ALA A 21 6.19 10.78 1.25
N GLU A 22 5.74 10.39 2.44
CA GLU A 22 6.13 11.04 3.70
C GLU A 22 6.62 10.05 4.78
N GLY A 23 6.61 8.75 4.48
CA GLY A 23 6.95 7.69 5.42
C GLY A 23 5.74 7.16 6.19
N LEU A 24 5.87 5.95 6.73
CA LEU A 24 4.78 5.26 7.42
C LEU A 24 4.31 6.00 8.68
N ASP A 25 5.22 6.63 9.43
CA ASP A 25 4.92 7.40 10.64
C ASP A 25 4.04 8.63 10.37
N ALA A 26 4.01 9.10 9.12
CA ALA A 26 3.16 10.20 8.69
C ALA A 26 1.69 9.80 8.53
N VAL A 27 1.40 8.48 8.47
CA VAL A 27 0.05 7.96 8.28
C VAL A 27 -0.74 8.10 9.57
N THR A 28 -1.80 8.89 9.55
CA THR A 28 -2.78 8.96 10.64
C THR A 28 -4.19 8.99 10.07
N LEU A 29 -5.18 8.51 10.85
CA LEU A 29 -6.59 8.56 10.44
C LEU A 29 -7.05 9.99 10.14
N THR A 30 -6.52 10.99 10.85
CA THR A 30 -6.82 12.40 10.61
C THR A 30 -6.31 12.86 9.24
N ARG A 31 -5.03 12.61 8.93
CA ARG A 31 -4.43 13.01 7.64
C ARG A 31 -5.04 12.27 6.45
N VAL A 32 -5.41 11.00 6.64
CA VAL A 32 -6.13 10.22 5.63
C VAL A 32 -7.52 10.82 5.36
N ALA A 33 -8.24 11.21 6.42
CA ALA A 33 -9.55 11.84 6.28
C ALA A 33 -9.46 13.19 5.57
N GLU A 34 -8.47 14.02 5.94
CA GLU A 34 -8.18 15.30 5.28
C GLU A 34 -7.89 15.13 3.78
N ARG A 35 -7.03 14.16 3.43
CA ARG A 35 -6.70 13.85 2.03
C ARG A 35 -7.92 13.42 1.21
N LEU A 36 -8.85 12.72 1.85
CA LEU A 36 -10.10 12.26 1.23
C LEU A 36 -11.24 13.29 1.27
N GLY A 37 -11.03 14.44 1.93
CA GLY A 37 -12.06 15.47 2.09
C GLY A 37 -13.26 15.01 2.94
N VAL A 38 -13.05 14.07 3.85
CA VAL A 38 -14.08 13.51 4.74
C VAL A 38 -13.77 13.81 6.20
N ARG A 39 -14.77 13.67 7.08
CA ARG A 39 -14.53 13.72 8.52
C ARG A 39 -13.95 12.38 8.99
N GLN A 40 -13.02 12.41 9.93
CA GLN A 40 -12.38 11.21 10.50
C GLN A 40 -13.38 10.12 10.94
N PRO A 41 -14.54 10.42 11.57
CA PRO A 41 -15.53 9.38 11.91
C PRO A 41 -16.09 8.59 10.72
N ALA A 42 -16.01 9.14 9.50
CA ALA A 42 -16.43 8.43 8.29
C ALA A 42 -15.49 7.27 7.94
N LEU A 43 -14.21 7.33 8.32
CA LEU A 43 -13.23 6.29 8.05
C LEU A 43 -13.51 5.01 8.85
N TYR A 44 -14.05 5.12 10.07
CA TYR A 44 -14.32 3.96 10.93
C TYR A 44 -15.38 3.00 10.38
N ARG A 45 -16.10 3.37 9.31
CA ARG A 45 -16.97 2.42 8.58
C ARG A 45 -16.19 1.52 7.62
N HIS A 46 -14.92 1.81 7.38
CA HIS A 46 -14.07 1.15 6.40
C HIS A 46 -12.79 0.57 7.01
N VAL A 47 -12.29 1.18 8.09
CA VAL A 47 -11.13 0.73 8.85
C VAL A 47 -11.41 0.83 10.35
N ASP A 48 -11.37 -0.30 11.05
CA ASP A 48 -11.78 -0.37 12.45
C ASP A 48 -10.83 0.36 13.41
N SER A 49 -9.55 0.48 13.02
CA SER A 49 -8.52 1.15 13.81
C SER A 49 -7.34 1.60 12.94
N TYR A 50 -6.43 2.37 13.55
CA TYR A 50 -5.13 2.67 12.96
C TYR A 50 -4.36 1.37 12.64
N ASP A 51 -4.30 0.43 13.57
CA ASP A 51 -3.61 -0.85 13.34
C ASP A 51 -4.26 -1.65 12.20
N ALA A 52 -5.59 -1.58 12.04
CA ALA A 52 -6.28 -2.20 10.92
C ALA A 52 -5.87 -1.57 9.59
N LEU A 53 -5.71 -0.24 9.55
CA LEU A 53 -5.20 0.46 8.38
C LEU A 53 -3.75 0.07 8.06
N ILE A 54 -2.87 0.01 9.06
CA ILE A 54 -1.47 -0.42 8.85
C ILE A 54 -1.40 -1.86 8.35
N ARG A 55 -2.21 -2.78 8.90
CA ARG A 55 -2.30 -4.15 8.39
C ARG A 55 -2.78 -4.19 6.94
N ALA A 56 -3.76 -3.37 6.58
CA ALA A 56 -4.24 -3.29 5.19
C ALA A 56 -3.17 -2.79 4.23
N LEU A 57 -2.37 -1.79 4.64
CA LEU A 57 -1.20 -1.33 3.87
C LEU A 57 -0.16 -2.45 3.71
N GLY A 58 0.14 -3.18 4.78
CA GLY A 58 1.05 -4.31 4.73
C GLY A 58 0.55 -5.44 3.81
N LEU A 59 -0.75 -5.69 3.77
CA LEU A 59 -1.33 -6.68 2.85
C LEU A 59 -1.20 -6.21 1.40
N ARG A 60 -1.57 -4.94 1.13
CA ARG A 60 -1.43 -4.30 -0.18
C ARG A 60 0.01 -4.36 -0.70
N GLY A 61 0.99 -4.05 0.15
CA GLY A 61 2.41 -4.14 -0.18
C GLY A 61 2.82 -5.56 -0.58
N ARG A 62 2.39 -6.58 0.19
CA ARG A 62 2.67 -8.00 -0.11
C ARG A 62 2.01 -8.46 -1.41
N GLU A 63 0.79 -8.03 -1.70
CA GLU A 63 0.10 -8.34 -2.96
C GLU A 63 0.85 -7.77 -4.18
N ILE A 64 1.24 -6.49 -4.11
CA ILE A 64 2.02 -5.84 -5.18
C ILE A 64 3.35 -6.57 -5.38
N LEU A 65 4.04 -6.91 -4.28
CA LEU A 65 5.30 -7.63 -4.34
C LEU A 65 5.11 -9.02 -4.98
N ALA A 66 4.11 -9.79 -4.53
CA ALA A 66 3.82 -11.12 -5.06
C ALA A 66 3.55 -11.10 -6.57
N ILE A 67 2.75 -10.14 -7.04
CA ILE A 67 2.47 -9.95 -8.47
C ILE A 67 3.76 -9.63 -9.24
N ARG A 68 4.53 -8.63 -8.79
CA ARG A 68 5.77 -8.21 -9.48
C ARG A 68 6.83 -9.32 -9.52
N LEU A 69 6.96 -10.10 -8.45
CA LEU A 69 7.87 -11.24 -8.41
C LEU A 69 7.42 -12.34 -9.37
N GLY A 70 6.12 -12.64 -9.40
CA GLY A 70 5.55 -13.63 -10.32
C GLY A 70 5.77 -13.24 -11.78
N GLU A 71 5.44 -12.00 -12.14
CA GLU A 71 5.65 -11.46 -13.49
C GLU A 71 7.13 -11.48 -13.90
N ALA A 72 8.03 -11.11 -12.99
CA ALA A 72 9.47 -11.07 -13.27
C ALA A 72 10.08 -12.46 -13.51
N ALA A 73 9.45 -13.53 -13.02
CA ALA A 73 9.94 -14.90 -13.17
C ALA A 73 9.36 -15.62 -14.41
N VAL A 74 8.37 -15.04 -15.10
CA VAL A 74 7.72 -15.67 -16.26
C VAL A 74 8.77 -16.03 -17.34
N GLY A 75 8.83 -17.32 -17.70
CA GLY A 75 9.72 -17.83 -18.73
C GLY A 75 11.20 -17.95 -18.31
N LEU A 76 11.54 -17.71 -17.04
CA LEU A 76 12.89 -17.83 -16.50
C LEU A 76 12.99 -19.01 -15.52
N ALA A 77 14.22 -19.51 -15.31
CA ALA A 77 14.51 -20.55 -14.33
C ALA A 77 15.88 -20.32 -13.67
N GLY A 78 16.12 -21.01 -12.55
CA GLY A 78 17.40 -20.97 -11.84
C GLY A 78 17.85 -19.55 -11.47
N ASP A 79 19.14 -19.29 -11.64
CA ASP A 79 19.77 -18.01 -11.30
C ASP A 79 19.14 -16.80 -12.01
N ASP A 80 18.67 -16.97 -13.25
CA ASP A 80 18.08 -15.88 -14.02
C ASP A 80 16.73 -15.44 -13.44
N ALA A 81 15.91 -16.41 -13.01
CA ALA A 81 14.65 -16.13 -12.30
C ALA A 81 14.93 -15.42 -10.97
N VAL A 82 15.89 -15.93 -10.18
CA VAL A 82 16.26 -15.31 -8.89
C VAL A 82 16.75 -13.88 -9.07
N ARG A 83 17.60 -13.62 -10.08
CA ARG A 83 18.08 -12.26 -10.39
C ARG A 83 16.95 -11.34 -10.85
N ALA A 84 16.01 -11.84 -11.65
CA ALA A 84 14.85 -11.06 -12.09
C ALA A 84 13.93 -10.68 -10.93
N MET A 85 13.61 -11.65 -10.07
CA MET A 85 12.84 -11.44 -8.84
C MET A 85 13.54 -10.43 -7.91
N GLY A 86 14.86 -10.55 -7.72
CA GLY A 86 15.62 -9.61 -6.88
C GLY A 86 15.60 -8.16 -7.42
N ARG A 87 15.58 -7.97 -8.75
CA ARG A 87 15.39 -6.65 -9.37
C ARG A 87 13.98 -6.13 -9.15
N ALA A 88 12.96 -6.98 -9.30
CA ALA A 88 11.56 -6.62 -9.10
C ALA A 88 11.28 -6.23 -7.64
N TRP A 89 11.81 -6.98 -6.67
CA TRP A 89 11.76 -6.62 -5.25
C TRP A 89 12.37 -5.24 -5.01
N ARG A 90 13.60 -5.00 -5.50
CA ARG A 90 14.28 -3.71 -5.32
C ARG A 90 13.49 -2.55 -5.95
N SER A 91 12.88 -2.77 -7.12
CA SER A 91 12.01 -1.77 -7.75
C SER A 91 10.77 -1.51 -6.90
N MET A 92 10.11 -2.55 -6.37
CA MET A 92 8.96 -2.40 -5.49
C MET A 92 9.30 -1.53 -4.26
N VAL A 93 10.42 -1.82 -3.57
CA VAL A 93 10.87 -1.03 -2.41
C VAL A 93 11.15 0.43 -2.77
N ARG A 94 11.65 0.70 -3.97
CA ARG A 94 11.93 2.06 -4.45
C ARG A 94 10.67 2.82 -4.85
N ASP A 95 9.72 2.13 -5.48
CA ASP A 95 8.48 2.73 -5.98
C ASP A 95 7.47 2.93 -4.85
N HIS A 96 7.52 2.06 -3.83
CA HIS A 96 6.57 1.98 -2.72
C HIS A 96 7.27 1.82 -1.35
N PRO A 97 8.12 2.78 -0.94
CA PRO A 97 8.88 2.66 0.30
C PRO A 97 7.99 2.61 1.55
N GLY A 98 6.85 3.30 1.54
CA GLY A 98 5.91 3.34 2.66
C GLY A 98 5.08 2.07 2.78
N LEU A 99 4.59 1.53 1.66
CA LEU A 99 3.94 0.23 1.66
C LEU A 99 4.89 -0.90 2.08
N TYR A 100 6.16 -0.84 1.65
CA TYR A 100 7.15 -1.84 2.06
C TYR A 100 7.41 -1.78 3.57
N ALA A 101 7.56 -0.58 4.15
CA ALA A 101 7.72 -0.41 5.58
C ALA A 101 6.52 -0.95 6.40
N ALA A 102 5.32 -0.99 5.82
CA ALA A 102 4.14 -1.57 6.47
C ALA A 102 4.11 -3.11 6.44
N THR A 103 5.10 -3.76 5.81
CA THR A 103 5.21 -5.23 5.74
C THR A 103 6.06 -5.86 6.84
N ASP A 104 6.77 -5.06 7.64
CA ASP A 104 7.57 -5.50 8.79
C ASP A 104 6.72 -5.58 10.07
#